data_AF-A0A1W6ZZ84-F1
#
_entry.id   AF-A0A1W6ZZ84-F1
#
_cell.length_a   1.000
_cell.length_b   1.000
_cell.length_c   1.000
_cell.angle_alpha   90.00
_cell.angle_beta   90.00
_cell.angle_gamma   90.00
#
_symmetry.space_group_name_H-M   'P 1'
#
loop_
_entity.id
_entity.type
_entity.pdbx_description
1 polymer ?
#
loop_
_entity_poly.entity_id
_entity_poly.type
_entity_poly.pdbx_seq_one_letter_code
_entity_poly.pdbx_strand_id
1 'polypeptide(L)'
;MPATCHPSIASRGRPTTISSTPRSRAPPRAIMQPCCMNSCTGLLDLTHLLPGPLATLMLAEVGATVTKVERPGGDGLRQYEPRRGGVGVAYQL
;
A
#
# COMPACT_ATOMS: atom_id res chain seq x y z
N MET A 1 33.32 33.33 -9.83
CA MET A 1 33.31 32.50 -11.05
C MET A 1 34.38 31.42 -10.92
N PRO A 2 34.02 30.19 -10.53
CA PRO A 2 34.78 29.03 -11.01
C PRO A 2 33.90 27.89 -11.52
N ALA A 3 34.50 27.17 -12.47
CA ALA A 3 34.26 25.79 -12.90
C ALA A 3 32.96 25.47 -13.67
N THR A 4 33.02 25.72 -14.98
CA THR A 4 32.24 25.00 -16.00
C THR A 4 32.62 23.51 -15.99
N CYS A 5 31.69 22.63 -15.64
CA CYS A 5 31.85 21.19 -15.70
C CYS A 5 31.69 20.73 -17.17
N HIS A 6 32.79 20.34 -17.82
CA HIS A 6 32.75 19.70 -19.14
C HIS A 6 32.27 18.24 -19.04
N PRO A 7 31.55 17.73 -20.06
CA PRO A 7 31.12 16.34 -20.10
C PRO A 7 32.30 15.45 -20.52
N SER A 8 32.76 14.60 -19.61
CA SER A 8 33.77 13.58 -19.92
C SER A 8 33.11 12.41 -20.68
N ILE A 9 33.27 12.42 -22.01
CA ILE A 9 33.15 11.22 -22.84
C ILE A 9 34.44 10.41 -22.66
N ALA A 10 34.33 9.36 -21.85
CA ALA A 10 35.19 8.20 -21.82
C ALA A 10 34.36 7.08 -21.18
N SER A 11 34.42 5.82 -21.57
CA SER A 11 34.95 5.08 -22.68
C SER A 11 34.35 3.68 -22.47
N ARG A 12 34.32 2.86 -23.52
CA ARG A 12 33.56 1.61 -23.58
C ARG A 12 34.01 0.62 -22.48
N GLY A 13 33.19 0.53 -21.44
CA GLY A 13 33.03 -0.67 -20.62
C GLY A 13 31.53 -0.96 -20.61
N ARG A 14 31.12 -2.20 -20.86
CA ARG A 14 29.73 -2.63 -20.74
C ARG A 14 29.49 -3.10 -19.31
N PRO A 15 29.00 -2.28 -18.37
CA PRO A 15 28.25 -2.81 -17.26
C PRO A 15 26.92 -3.30 -17.83
N THR A 16 26.62 -4.59 -17.69
CA THR A 16 25.24 -5.07 -17.77
C THR A 16 24.49 -4.46 -16.59
N THR A 17 23.98 -3.25 -16.82
CA THR A 17 23.14 -2.48 -15.91
C THR A 17 21.82 -3.23 -15.69
N ILE A 18 21.71 -3.96 -14.58
CA ILE A 18 20.40 -4.26 -13.99
C ILE A 18 20.01 -3.00 -13.19
N SER A 19 19.68 -1.93 -13.92
CA SER A 19 18.92 -0.81 -13.38
C SER A 19 17.61 -0.78 -14.13
N SER A 20 16.59 -1.33 -13.51
CA SER A 20 15.22 -0.95 -13.80
C SER A 20 14.37 -1.32 -12.59
N THR A 21 14.41 -0.43 -11.59
CA THR A 21 13.31 -0.12 -10.66
C THR A 21 12.66 -1.30 -9.90
N PRO A 22 12.61 -1.30 -8.55
CA PRO A 22 11.44 -1.91 -7.92
C PRO A 22 10.26 -1.08 -8.42
N ARG A 23 9.49 -1.62 -9.36
CA ARG A 23 8.21 -1.04 -9.78
C ARG A 23 7.28 -1.19 -8.59
N SER A 24 7.46 -0.33 -7.59
CA SER A 24 6.42 0.08 -6.65
C SER A 24 5.31 0.62 -7.52
N ARG A 25 4.45 -0.29 -7.96
CA ARG A 25 3.21 0.03 -8.64
C ARG A 25 2.27 0.44 -7.52
N ALA A 26 2.52 1.63 -6.97
CA ALA A 26 1.57 2.30 -6.11
C ALA A 26 0.21 2.30 -6.84
N PRO A 27 -0.88 1.87 -6.20
CA PRO A 27 -2.19 1.94 -6.83
C PRO A 27 -2.50 3.42 -7.11
N PRO A 28 -3.09 3.75 -8.27
CA PRO A 28 -3.41 5.12 -8.62
C PRO A 28 -4.67 5.52 -7.85
N ARG A 29 -4.49 6.02 -6.63
CA ARG A 29 -5.47 6.81 -5.87
C ARG A 29 -4.77 7.51 -4.73
N ALA A 30 -3.95 8.50 -5.09
CA ALA A 30 -3.51 9.54 -4.20
C ALA A 30 -4.73 10.40 -3.79
N ILE A 31 -5.43 9.99 -2.73
CA ILE A 31 -6.23 10.90 -1.94
C ILE A 31 -5.71 10.74 -0.52
N MET A 32 -5.03 11.79 -0.02
CA MET A 32 -4.61 11.98 1.37
C MET A 32 -3.36 11.19 1.79
N GLN A 33 -2.18 11.78 1.65
CA GLN A 33 -0.98 11.35 2.38
C GLN A 33 -0.68 12.38 3.49
N PRO A 34 -0.92 12.07 4.77
CA PRO A 34 -0.23 12.74 5.86
C PRO A 34 1.17 12.13 5.94
N CYS A 35 2.17 12.89 5.52
CA CYS A 35 3.57 12.47 5.45
C CYS A 35 4.25 12.35 6.84
N CYS A 36 3.59 11.83 7.87
CA CYS A 36 4.20 11.64 9.19
C CYS A 36 3.73 10.36 9.90
N MET A 37 4.25 9.22 9.41
CA MET A 37 4.71 8.00 10.12
C MET A 37 5.17 6.98 9.04
N ASN A 38 5.86 7.48 8.01
CA ASN A 38 5.74 6.99 6.63
C ASN A 38 7.10 6.64 6.00
N SER A 39 7.85 5.74 6.63
CA SER A 39 8.85 4.94 5.94
C SER A 39 8.25 3.63 5.45
N CYS A 40 7.54 3.67 4.31
CA CYS A 40 7.28 2.54 3.41
C CYS A 40 6.61 1.24 3.93
N THR A 41 6.13 1.15 5.18
CA THR A 41 5.53 -0.12 5.65
C THR A 41 4.05 -0.21 5.24
N GLY A 42 3.79 -0.92 4.14
CA GLY A 42 2.44 -1.41 3.83
C GLY A 42 2.09 -2.59 4.73
N LEU A 43 0.93 -2.54 5.39
CA LEU A 43 0.44 -3.60 6.25
C LEU A 43 -0.50 -4.52 5.48
N LEU A 44 -0.30 -5.83 5.64
CA LEU A 44 -1.17 -6.85 5.07
C LEU A 44 -2.12 -7.35 6.16
N ASP A 45 -3.42 -7.09 6.00
CA ASP A 45 -4.44 -7.61 6.90
C ASP A 45 -4.91 -8.99 6.44
N LEU A 46 -4.52 -10.01 7.20
CA LEU A 46 -4.94 -11.42 7.05
C LEU A 46 -5.97 -11.85 8.11
N THR A 47 -6.42 -10.91 8.94
CA THR A 47 -7.35 -11.20 10.03
C THR A 47 -8.76 -11.43 9.50
N HIS A 48 -9.64 -11.94 10.35
CA HIS A 48 -11.04 -12.20 10.02
C HIS A 48 -11.99 -11.73 11.10
N LEU A 49 -13.27 -11.58 10.74
CA LEU A 49 -14.32 -11.11 11.64
C LEU A 49 -13.97 -9.74 12.21
N LEU A 50 -14.54 -9.32 13.35
CA LEU A 50 -14.47 -7.92 13.75
C LEU A 50 -13.15 -7.44 14.38
N PRO A 51 -12.52 -8.18 15.31
CA PRO A 51 -11.47 -7.58 16.14
C PRO A 51 -10.19 -7.23 15.36
N GLY A 52 -9.83 -8.04 14.36
CA GLY A 52 -8.64 -7.81 13.54
C GLY A 52 -8.80 -6.65 12.54
N PRO A 53 -9.84 -6.66 11.70
CA PRO A 53 -10.15 -5.55 10.79
C PRO A 53 -10.32 -4.24 11.54
N LEU A 54 -10.99 -4.24 12.71
CA LEU A 54 -11.09 -3.05 13.56
C LEU A 54 -9.71 -2.51 13.98
N ALA A 55 -8.80 -3.38 14.42
CA ALA A 55 -7.44 -2.96 14.77
C ALA A 55 -6.69 -2.37 13.57
N THR A 56 -6.81 -2.99 12.39
CA THR A 56 -6.16 -2.47 11.18
C THR A 56 -6.84 -1.23 10.59
N LEU A 57 -8.13 -1.03 10.83
CA LEU A 57 -8.85 0.22 10.53
C LEU A 57 -8.30 1.36 11.38
N MET A 58 -8.07 1.14 12.69
CA MET A 58 -7.42 2.14 13.55
C MET A 58 -6.01 2.49 13.03
N LEU A 59 -5.25 1.51 12.53
CA LEU A 59 -3.95 1.77 11.91
C LEU A 59 -4.08 2.57 10.60
N ALA A 60 -5.09 2.27 9.78
CA ALA A 60 -5.36 3.02 8.56
C ALA A 60 -5.75 4.48 8.86
N GLU A 61 -6.52 4.71 9.93
CA GLU A 61 -6.98 6.03 10.36
C GLU A 61 -5.82 6.92 10.81
N VAL A 62 -4.75 6.36 11.39
CA VAL A 62 -3.51 7.08 11.73
C VAL A 62 -2.50 7.17 10.56
N GLY A 63 -2.88 6.74 9.36
CA GLY A 63 -2.10 6.94 8.13
C GLY A 63 -1.36 5.71 7.60
N ALA A 64 -1.60 4.51 8.14
CA ALA A 64 -1.03 3.29 7.57
C ALA A 64 -1.70 2.90 6.25
N THR A 65 -0.93 2.37 5.30
CA THR A 65 -1.49 1.74 4.09
C THR A 65 -1.80 0.28 4.39
N VAL A 66 -3.09 -0.08 4.46
CA VAL A 66 -3.54 -1.44 4.78
C VAL A 66 -4.13 -2.12 3.55
N THR A 67 -3.64 -3.31 3.21
CA THR A 67 -4.21 -4.17 2.16
C THR A 67 -4.91 -5.35 2.81
N LYS A 68 -6.23 -5.45 2.65
CA LYS A 68 -7.02 -6.61 3.09
C LYS A 68 -6.87 -7.77 2.12
N VAL A 69 -6.48 -8.95 2.62
CA VAL A 69 -6.48 -10.19 1.85
C VAL A 69 -7.54 -11.12 2.41
N GLU A 70 -8.38 -11.64 1.53
CA GLU A 70 -9.43 -12.56 1.89
C GLU A 70 -9.28 -13.88 1.16
N ARG A 71 -9.73 -14.95 1.81
CA ARG A 71 -9.91 -16.25 1.19
C ARG A 71 -10.93 -16.19 0.04
N PRO A 72 -10.87 -17.13 -0.92
CA PRO A 72 -11.98 -17.34 -1.85
C PRO A 72 -13.29 -17.56 -1.07
N GLY A 73 -14.33 -16.79 -1.40
CA GLY A 73 -15.59 -16.73 -0.63
C GLY A 73 -15.69 -15.58 0.38
N GLY A 74 -14.57 -14.90 0.65
CA GLY A 74 -14.51 -13.66 1.43
C GLY A 74 -14.47 -13.82 2.94
N ASP A 75 -14.46 -12.68 3.63
CA ASP A 75 -14.61 -12.59 5.08
C ASP A 75 -16.04 -12.99 5.51
N GLY A 76 -16.16 -13.70 6.64
CA GLY A 76 -17.47 -14.09 7.19
C GLY A 76 -18.37 -12.89 7.55
N LEU A 77 -17.78 -11.75 7.90
CA LEU A 77 -18.53 -10.52 8.16
C LEU A 77 -19.28 -9.99 6.94
N ARG A 78 -18.85 -10.31 5.71
CA ARG A 78 -19.55 -9.87 4.50
C ARG A 78 -20.98 -10.39 4.43
N GLN A 79 -21.27 -11.52 5.07
CA GLN A 79 -22.59 -12.15 5.05
C GLN A 79 -23.35 -11.99 6.38
N TYR A 80 -22.75 -11.33 7.37
CA TYR A 80 -23.33 -11.18 8.69
C TYR A 80 -24.50 -10.20 8.66
N GLU A 81 -25.62 -10.55 9.30
CA GLU A 81 -26.78 -9.66 9.42
C GLU A 81 -26.58 -8.65 10.57
N PRO A 82 -27.12 -7.42 10.47
CA PRO A 82 -27.92 -6.90 9.35
C PRO A 82 -27.06 -6.58 8.11
N ARG A 83 -27.62 -6.77 6.91
CA ARG A 83 -26.97 -6.45 5.64
C ARG A 83 -27.48 -5.15 4.99
N ARG A 84 -26.57 -4.37 4.42
CA ARG A 84 -26.86 -3.17 3.62
C ARG A 84 -26.10 -3.23 2.31
N GLY A 85 -26.81 -3.10 1.19
CA GLY A 85 -26.19 -3.17 -0.14
C GLY A 85 -25.56 -4.54 -0.44
N GLY A 86 -26.14 -5.61 0.10
CA GLY A 86 -25.67 -6.98 -0.14
C GLY A 86 -24.48 -7.44 0.69
N VAL A 87 -23.94 -6.60 1.58
CA VAL A 87 -22.87 -6.97 2.52
C VAL A 87 -23.25 -6.63 3.97
N GLY A 88 -22.66 -7.35 4.93
CA GLY A 88 -22.90 -7.12 6.35
C GLY A 88 -22.48 -5.72 6.78
N VAL A 89 -23.32 -5.06 7.57
CA VAL A 89 -23.07 -3.68 8.02
C VAL A 89 -21.78 -3.61 8.84
N ALA A 90 -21.51 -4.64 9.65
CA ALA A 90 -20.27 -4.72 10.43
C ALA A 90 -19.00 -4.90 9.56
N TYR A 91 -19.14 -5.30 8.28
CA TYR A 91 -18.02 -5.33 7.32
C TYR A 91 -17.73 -3.95 6.71
N GLN A 92 -18.67 -3.00 6.81
CA GLN A 92 -18.57 -1.66 6.20
C GLN A 92 -18.06 -0.58 7.18
N LEU A 93 -17.62 -0.98 8.37
CA LEU A 93 -16.93 -0.08 9.29
C LEU A 93 -15.61 0.39 8.67
#